data_AF-B6VUT6-F1
#
_entry.id   AF-B6VUT6-F1
#
_cell.length_a   1.000
_cell.length_b   1.000
_cell.length_c   1.000
_cell.angle_alpha   90.00
_cell.angle_beta   90.00
_cell.angle_gamma   90.00
#
_symmetry.space_group_name_H-M   'P 1'
#
loop_
_entity.id
_entity.type
_entity.pdbx_description
1 polymer ?
#
loop_
_entity_poly.entity_id
_entity_poly.type
_entity_poly.pdbx_seq_one_letter_code
_entity_poly.pdbx_strand_id
1 'polypeptide(L)' 'MIDTAQAYHNEEGVGNTIRKSDIDCKEIFLVSKIWISNYGYKKVKASIDKSLDRLQTDHIDLMLLHQPFCD' A
#
# COMPACT_ATOMS: atom_id res chain seq x y z
N MET A 1 13.92 -0.35 1.74
CA MET A 1 12.65 -1.07 1.82
C MET A 1 11.75 -0.39 2.84
N ILE A 2 10.50 -0.12 2.49
CA ILE A 2 9.49 0.48 3.37
C ILE A 2 8.27 -0.44 3.37
N ASP A 3 7.77 -0.76 4.56
CA ASP A 3 6.58 -1.59 4.75
C ASP A 3 5.50 -0.79 5.49
N THR A 4 4.30 -0.76 4.90
CA THR A 4 3.10 -0.16 5.48
C THR A 4 1.89 -1.09 5.32
N ALA A 5 0.70 -0.64 5.69
CA ALA A 5 -0.56 -1.35 5.52
C ALA A 5 -1.73 -0.38 5.57
N GLN A 6 -2.85 -0.74 4.92
CA GLN A 6 -4.10 0.03 4.99
C GLN A 6 -4.58 0.24 6.44
N ALA A 7 -4.33 -0.74 7.32
CA ALA A 7 -4.71 -0.71 8.74
C ALA A 7 -3.86 0.24 9.59
N TYR A 8 -2.71 0.70 9.09
CA TYR A 8 -1.85 1.64 9.83
C TYR A 8 -2.28 3.09 9.64
N HIS A 9 -3.17 3.36 8.69
CA HIS A 9 -3.71 4.69 8.39
C HIS A 9 -2.64 5.76 8.11
N ASN A 10 -1.47 5.35 7.59
CA ASN A 10 -0.33 6.24 7.38
C ASN A 10 0.26 6.19 5.94
N GLU A 11 -0.41 5.50 5.00
CA GLU A 11 0.03 5.40 3.59
C GLU A 11 0.28 6.78 2.95
N GLU A 12 -0.55 7.78 3.27
CA GLU A 12 -0.36 9.16 2.79
C GLU A 12 0.91 9.81 3.36
N GLY A 13 1.22 9.55 4.62
CA GLY A 13 2.47 10.02 5.24
C GLY A 13 3.70 9.37 4.60
N VAL A 14 3.61 8.08 4.27
CA VAL A 14 4.67 7.35 3.57
C VAL A 14 4.88 7.93 2.17
N GLY A 15 3.82 8.08 1.37
CA GLY A 15 3.90 8.64 0.02
C GLY A 15 4.49 10.05 0.01
N ASN A 16 4.00 10.92 0.91
CA ASN A 16 4.55 12.26 1.08
C ASN A 16 6.04 12.28 1.45
N THR A 17 6.49 11.31 2.24
CA THR A 17 7.90 11.20 2.66
C THR A 17 8.78 10.75 1.51
N ILE A 18 8.35 9.74 0.74
CA ILE A 18 9.07 9.27 -0.45
C ILE A 18 9.22 10.40 -1.47
N ARG A 19 8.14 11.13 -1.77
CA ARG A 19 8.17 12.26 -2.71
C ARG A 19 9.10 13.39 -2.28
N LYS A 20 9.26 13.62 -0.97
CA LYS A 20 10.16 14.64 -0.42
C LYS A 20 11.60 14.15 -0.25
N SER A 21 11.85 12.86 -0.40
CA SER A 21 13.19 12.30 -0.32
C SER A 21 13.94 12.53 -1.63
N ASP A 22 15.27 12.60 -1.56
CA ASP A 22 16.14 12.67 -2.74
C ASP A 22 16.38 11.28 -3.38
N ILE A 23 15.62 10.25 -2.99
CA ILE A 23 15.75 8.88 -3.48
C ILE A 23 14.69 8.63 -4.55
N ASP A 24 15.11 8.07 -5.70
CA ASP A 24 14.16 7.64 -6.74
C ASP A 24 13.21 6.58 -6.17
N CYS A 25 11.92 6.73 -6.41
CA CYS A 25 10.90 5.77 -5.97
C CYS A 25 11.21 4.34 -6.44
N LYS A 26 11.87 4.17 -7.61
CA LYS A 26 12.26 2.85 -8.13
C LYS A 26 13.38 2.17 -7.34
N GLU A 27 14.12 2.91 -6.51
CA GLU A 27 15.12 2.35 -5.60
C GLU A 27 14.50 1.90 -4.26
N ILE A 28 13.24 2.24 -4.02
CA ILE A 28 12.53 1.93 -2.79
C ILE A 28 11.63 0.72 -3.04
N PHE A 29 11.99 -0.40 -2.43
CA PHE A 29 11.07 -1.55 -2.36
C PHE A 29 9.92 -1.24 -1.39
N LEU A 30 8.72 -1.04 -1.93
CA LEU A 30 7.51 -0.60 -1.22
C LEU A 30 6.53 -1.76 -1.02
N VAL A 31 6.14 -1.97 0.23
CA VAL A 31 5.19 -3.02 0.63
C VAL A 31 3.94 -2.40 1.25
N SER A 32 2.76 -2.86 0.84
CA SER A 32 1.50 -2.58 1.55
C SER A 32 0.67 -3.86 1.73
N LYS A 33 -0.36 -3.77 2.58
CA LYS A 33 -1.19 -4.91 2.98
C LYS A 33 -2.66 -4.54 2.93
N ILE A 34 -3.44 -5.42 2.31
CA ILE A 34 -4.90 -5.32 2.22
C ILE A 34 -5.51 -5.68 3.56
N TRP A 35 -6.34 -4.78 4.10
CA TRP A 35 -7.09 -5.06 5.31
C TRP A 35 -8.31 -5.98 5.04
N ILE A 36 -8.69 -6.78 6.03
CA ILE A 36 -9.73 -7.81 5.92
C ILE A 36 -11.08 -7.30 5.38
N SER A 37 -11.46 -6.05 5.70
CA SER A 37 -12.72 -5.46 5.22
C SER A 37 -12.77 -5.25 3.70
N ASN A 38 -11.62 -5.31 3.03
CA ASN A 38 -11.46 -5.15 1.58
C ASN A 38 -11.29 -6.50 0.83
N TYR A 39 -11.47 -7.64 1.50
CA TYR A 39 -11.35 -8.95 0.84
C TYR A 39 -12.46 -9.18 -0.18
N GLY A 40 -12.15 -10.01 -1.19
CA GLY A 40 -13.00 -10.28 -2.35
C GLY A 40 -12.53 -9.54 -3.61
N TYR A 41 -12.58 -10.22 -4.76
CA TYR A 41 -11.91 -9.80 -6.00
C TYR A 41 -12.10 -8.32 -6.37
N LYS A 42 -13.35 -7.84 -6.43
CA LYS A 42 -13.66 -6.46 -6.81
C LYS A 42 -13.22 -5.45 -5.73
N LYS A 43 -13.38 -5.79 -4.45
CA LYS A 43 -13.01 -4.92 -3.32
C LYS A 43 -11.49 -4.79 -3.21
N VAL A 44 -10.77 -5.90 -3.38
CA VAL A 44 -9.30 -5.92 -3.37
C VAL A 44 -8.77 -4.98 -4.44
N LYS A 45 -9.22 -5.11 -5.70
CA LYS A 45 -8.80 -4.20 -6.78
C LYS A 45 -9.01 -2.73 -6.43
N ALA A 46 -10.23 -2.36 -6.06
CA ALA A 46 -10.55 -0.98 -5.69
C ALA A 46 -9.76 -0.48 -4.45
N SER A 47 -9.36 -1.39 -3.55
CA SER A 47 -8.55 -1.04 -2.39
C SER A 47 -7.07 -0.87 -2.73
N ILE A 48 -6.54 -1.61 -3.71
CA ILE A 48 -5.18 -1.41 -4.23
C ILE A 48 -5.10 -0.03 -4.88
N ASP A 49 -6.09 0.34 -5.70
CA ASP A 49 -6.14 1.67 -6.34
C ASP A 49 -6.11 2.79 -5.27
N LYS A 50 -6.87 2.64 -4.19
CA LYS A 50 -6.84 3.60 -3.06
C LYS A 50 -5.49 3.65 -2.34
N SER A 51 -4.81 2.51 -2.19
CA SER A 51 -3.47 2.46 -1.61
C SER A 51 -2.45 3.18 -2.51
N LEU A 52 -2.52 2.98 -3.83
CA LEU A 52 -1.69 3.70 -4.82
C LEU A 52 -1.92 5.21 -4.77
N ASP A 53 -3.19 5.65 -4.73
CA ASP A 53 -3.56 7.06 -4.60
C ASP A 53 -2.97 7.70 -3.33
N ARG A 54 -3.10 7.00 -2.18
CA ARG A 54 -2.55 7.47 -0.90
C ARG A 54 -1.03 7.50 -0.90
N LEU A 55 -0.40 6.46 -1.44
CA LEU A 55 1.06 6.37 -1.56
C LEU A 55 1.61 7.32 -2.64
N GLN A 56 0.73 7.93 -3.45
CA GLN A 56 1.07 8.88 -4.51
C GLN A 56 2.06 8.30 -5.54
N THR A 57 1.89 7.02 -5.86
CA THR A 57 2.75 6.25 -6.77
C THR A 57 1.88 5.36 -7.67
N ASP A 58 2.46 4.93 -8.78
CA ASP A 58 1.83 4.01 -9.75
C ASP A 58 2.17 2.53 -9.50
N HIS A 59 3.07 2.23 -8.55
CA HIS A 59 3.51 0.87 -8.26
C HIS A 59 3.67 0.58 -6.75
N ILE A 60 3.49 -0.69 -6.40
CA ILE A 60 3.81 -1.30 -5.11
C ILE A 60 4.53 -2.60 -5.43
N ASP A 61 5.73 -2.80 -4.90
CA ASP A 61 6.56 -3.98 -5.22
C ASP A 61 6.00 -5.28 -4.63
N LEU A 62 5.34 -5.19 -3.47
CA LEU A 62 4.70 -6.33 -2.82
C LEU A 62 3.39 -5.94 -2.16
N MET A 63 2.30 -6.61 -2.55
CA MET A 63 0.99 -6.49 -1.91
C MET A 63 0.64 -7.80 -1.20
N LEU A 64 0.32 -7.72 0.09
CA LEU A 64 -0.02 -8.88 0.93
C LEU A 64 -1.48 -8.84 1.39
N LEU A 65 -2.04 -10.02 1.67
CA LEU A 65 -3.21 -10.13 2.55
C LEU A 65 -2.72 -9.98 3.99
N HIS A 66 -3.26 -9.02 4.75
CA HIS A 66 -2.71 -8.69 6.07
C HIS A 66 -2.97 -9.80 7.10
N GLN A 67 -4.07 -10.54 6.96
CA GLN A 67 -4.42 -11.64 7.85
C GLN A 67 -5.07 -12.80 7.07
N PRO A 68 -4.78 -14.06 7.40
CA PRO A 68 -5.48 -15.21 6.83
C PRO A 68 -6.84 -15.40 7.52
N PHE A 69 -7.68 -14.37 7.49
CA PHE A 69 -9.04 -14.41 8.02
C PHE A 69 -10.03 -14.54 6.86
N CYS A 70 -10.72 -15.67 6.83
CA CYS A 70 -11.87 -15.93 5.99
C CYS A 70 -12.89 -16.66 6.86
N ASP A 71 -14.06 -16.06 7.00
CA ASP A 71 -15.31 -16.71 7.38
C ASP A 71 -15.79 -17.67 6.28
#